data_AF-A0A7C1DPJ1-F1
#
_entry.id   AF-A0A7C1DPJ1-F1
#
_cell.length_a   1.000
_cell.length_b   1.000
_cell.length_c   1.000
_cell.angle_alpha   90.00
_cell.angle_beta   90.00
_cell.angle_gamma   90.00
#
_symmetry.space_group_name_H-M   'P 1'
#
loop_
_entity.id
_entity.type
_entity.pdbx_description
1 polymer ?
#
loop_
_entity_poly.entity_id
_entity_poly.type
_entity_poly.pdbx_seq_one_letter_code
_entity_poly.pdbx_strand_id
1 'polypeptide(L)'
;MKPRLRLKRRLEGVTDYKARLALLKSGKFRLVVRKTYNNLIMQVVNYLPEGDEVLVTADLVELRRKFGWQAGANVSSAYLVGYILGKKAVKHKLPEAIVDLGLHPATKGGRVFAAVKGAVDAGFNVACNPDMFPSEERIKGKHIVAHANQAPKPTFAKYGIKPAELENHFNQVLNKVKEA
;
A
#
# COMPACT_ATOMS: atom_id res chain seq x y z
N MET A 1 6.12 -3.08 44.80
CA MET A 1 5.20 -3.61 43.78
C MET A 1 5.95 -3.71 42.46
N LYS A 2 6.12 -4.90 41.86
CA LYS A 2 6.85 -5.01 40.57
C LYS A 2 5.98 -4.41 39.44
N PRO A 3 6.52 -3.54 38.58
CA PRO A 3 5.75 -2.97 37.48
C PRO A 3 5.37 -4.06 36.47
N ARG A 4 4.16 -3.98 35.92
CA ARG A 4 3.72 -4.87 34.85
C ARG A 4 4.55 -4.61 33.60
N LEU A 5 5.39 -5.57 33.21
CA LEU A 5 6.19 -5.48 32.00
C LEU A 5 5.28 -5.43 30.76
N ARG A 6 5.54 -4.47 29.88
CA ARG A 6 4.86 -4.39 28.59
C ARG A 6 5.53 -5.35 27.61
N LEU A 7 4.73 -5.85 26.66
CA LEU A 7 5.23 -6.69 25.58
C LEU A 7 6.28 -5.93 24.73
N LYS A 8 7.28 -6.65 24.21
CA LYS A 8 8.39 -6.07 23.43
C LYS A 8 7.92 -5.10 22.33
N ARG A 9 6.99 -5.53 21.45
CA ARG A 9 6.49 -4.70 20.35
C ARG A 9 5.64 -3.50 20.81
N ARG A 10 5.13 -3.54 22.04
CA ARG A 10 4.42 -2.41 22.66
C ARG A 10 5.41 -1.38 23.19
N LEU A 11 6.57 -1.81 23.67
CA LEU A 11 7.68 -0.92 24.06
C LEU A 11 8.29 -0.25 22.83
N GLU A 12 8.48 -0.98 21.73
CA GLU A 12 8.98 -0.45 20.45
C GLU A 12 7.98 0.48 19.75
N GLY A 13 6.71 0.49 20.17
CA GLY A 13 5.69 1.32 19.57
C GLY A 13 5.37 0.94 18.12
N VAL A 14 5.43 -0.34 17.77
CA VAL A 14 5.22 -0.83 16.39
C VAL A 14 3.85 -1.50 16.21
N THR A 15 3.24 -1.99 17.30
CA THR A 15 2.02 -2.79 17.22
C THR A 15 0.98 -2.37 18.25
N ASP A 16 -0.25 -2.15 17.77
CA ASP A 16 -1.43 -2.10 18.60
C ASP A 16 -1.99 -3.52 18.79
N TYR A 17 -1.82 -4.07 19.99
CA TYR A 17 -2.31 -5.40 20.34
C TYR A 17 -3.83 -5.48 20.40
N LYS A 18 -4.56 -4.39 20.69
CA LYS A 18 -6.02 -4.39 20.70
C LYS A 18 -6.56 -4.52 19.28
N ALA A 19 -6.05 -3.69 18.38
CA ALA A 19 -6.41 -3.74 16.95
C ALA A 19 -6.00 -5.09 16.35
N ARG A 20 -4.78 -5.56 16.62
CA ARG A 20 -4.31 -6.86 16.13
C ARG A 20 -5.19 -8.02 16.59
N LEU A 21 -5.57 -8.05 17.88
CA LEU A 21 -6.47 -9.09 18.39
C LEU A 21 -7.84 -9.05 17.70
N ALA A 22 -8.40 -7.87 17.45
CA ALA A 22 -9.66 -7.73 16.73
C ALA A 22 -9.58 -8.26 15.29
N LEU A 23 -8.46 -8.01 14.59
CA LEU A 23 -8.22 -8.54 13.24
C LEU A 23 -8.10 -10.08 13.27
N LEU A 24 -7.33 -10.65 14.19
CA LEU A 24 -7.11 -12.11 14.28
C LEU A 24 -8.38 -12.89 14.60
N LYS A 25 -9.33 -12.30 15.34
CA LYS A 25 -10.63 -12.94 15.62
C LYS A 25 -11.44 -13.27 14.36
N SER A 26 -11.17 -12.60 13.24
CA SER A 26 -11.85 -12.90 11.98
C SER A 26 -11.45 -14.25 11.36
N GLY A 27 -10.29 -14.80 11.73
CA GLY A 27 -9.73 -15.99 11.08
C GLY A 27 -9.27 -15.79 9.63
N LYS A 28 -9.32 -14.56 9.10
CA LYS A 28 -8.95 -14.23 7.72
C LYS A 28 -7.47 -13.85 7.62
N PHE A 29 -6.92 -13.90 6.40
CA PHE A 29 -5.58 -13.37 6.13
C PHE A 29 -5.54 -11.86 6.37
N ARG A 30 -4.37 -11.36 6.77
CA ARG A 30 -4.17 -9.93 6.99
C ARG A 30 -3.40 -9.32 5.84
N LEU A 31 -3.97 -8.27 5.26
CA LEU A 31 -3.33 -7.42 4.28
C LEU A 31 -2.61 -6.28 5.01
N VAL A 32 -1.35 -6.52 5.35
CA VAL A 32 -0.52 -5.56 6.08
C VAL A 32 -0.04 -4.49 5.11
N VAL A 33 -0.44 -3.24 5.36
CA VAL A 33 0.03 -2.09 4.60
C VAL A 33 0.83 -1.16 5.51
N ARG A 34 2.08 -0.89 5.15
CA ARG A 34 2.98 0.00 5.90
C ARG A 34 3.55 1.04 4.95
N LYS A 35 3.35 2.32 5.28
CA LYS A 35 3.96 3.44 4.55
C LYS A 35 5.17 3.93 5.32
N THR A 36 6.27 4.13 4.61
CA THR A 36 7.39 4.94 5.11
C THR A 36 7.38 6.27 4.36
N TYR A 37 8.41 7.10 4.56
CA TYR A 37 8.53 8.36 3.82
C TYR A 37 8.64 8.10 2.31
N ASN A 38 9.61 7.28 1.90
CA ASN A 38 9.97 7.01 0.50
C ASN A 38 9.62 5.61 -0.01
N ASN A 39 8.96 4.76 0.78
CA ASN A 39 8.57 3.42 0.38
C ASN A 39 7.14 3.09 0.85
N LEU A 40 6.55 2.08 0.22
CA LEU A 40 5.32 1.42 0.66
C LEU A 40 5.59 -0.08 0.63
N ILE A 41 5.26 -0.76 1.72
CA ILE A 41 5.38 -2.21 1.86
C ILE A 41 3.98 -2.77 2.04
N MET A 42 3.65 -3.78 1.25
CA MET A 42 2.38 -4.47 1.30
C MET A 42 2.62 -5.98 1.36
N GLN A 43 1.91 -6.66 2.25
CA GLN A 43 2.11 -8.08 2.51
C GLN A 43 0.78 -8.77 2.79
N VAL A 44 0.60 -9.99 2.29
CA VAL A 44 -0.47 -10.90 2.75
C VAL A 44 0.12 -11.84 3.78
N VAL A 45 -0.43 -11.82 4.99
CA VAL A 45 0.14 -12.45 6.17
C VAL A 45 -0.87 -13.41 6.80
N ASN A 46 -0.43 -14.63 7.04
CA ASN A 46 -1.11 -15.62 7.85
C ASN A 46 -0.60 -15.58 9.30
N TYR A 47 -1.45 -15.91 10.26
CA TYR A 47 -1.04 -16.02 11.66
C TYR A 47 -0.81 -17.49 12.03
N LEU A 48 0.37 -17.79 12.57
CA LEU A 48 0.65 -19.05 13.26
C LEU A 48 1.05 -18.76 14.71
N PRO A 49 0.87 -19.71 15.64
CA PRO A 49 1.28 -19.53 17.04
C PRO A 49 2.78 -19.24 17.21
N GLU A 50 3.61 -19.82 16.34
CA GLU A 50 5.07 -19.66 16.34
C GLU A 50 5.53 -18.31 15.76
N GLY A 51 4.74 -17.74 14.84
CA GLY A 51 5.09 -16.53 14.12
C GLY A 51 4.13 -16.22 12.97
N ASP A 52 4.21 -15.01 12.45
CA ASP A 52 3.46 -14.63 11.25
C ASP A 52 4.14 -15.19 10.00
N GLU A 53 3.40 -15.88 9.15
CA GLU A 53 3.89 -16.36 7.85
C GLU A 53 3.50 -15.36 6.75
N VAL A 54 4.48 -14.96 5.94
CA VAL A 54 4.25 -14.02 4.84
C VAL A 54 4.10 -14.79 3.54
N LEU A 55 2.90 -14.77 2.96
CA LEU A 55 2.58 -15.52 1.75
C LEU A 55 3.01 -14.77 0.49
N VAL A 56 2.73 -13.47 0.44
CA VAL A 56 2.99 -12.62 -0.72
C VAL A 56 3.48 -11.26 -0.25
N THR A 57 4.46 -10.71 -0.95
CA THR A 57 4.99 -9.37 -0.72
C THR A 57 4.99 -8.55 -2.01
N ALA A 58 4.79 -7.24 -1.87
CA ALA A 58 5.03 -6.26 -2.91
C ALA A 58 5.50 -4.96 -2.26
N ASP A 59 6.43 -4.29 -2.91
CA ASP A 59 6.98 -3.04 -2.43
C ASP A 59 7.27 -2.06 -3.56
N LEU A 60 7.54 -0.81 -3.19
CA LEU A 60 7.87 0.21 -4.18
C LEU A 60 9.22 -0.07 -4.87
N VAL A 61 10.15 -0.75 -4.19
CA VAL A 61 11.45 -1.08 -4.78
C VAL A 61 11.26 -2.09 -5.91
N GLU A 62 10.41 -3.11 -5.73
CA GLU A 62 10.01 -4.01 -6.80
C GLU A 62 9.36 -3.26 -7.96
N LEU A 63 8.43 -2.33 -7.67
CA LEU A 63 7.79 -1.51 -8.71
C LEU A 63 8.83 -0.75 -9.55
N ARG A 64 9.81 -0.12 -8.90
CA ARG A 64 10.88 0.63 -9.59
C ARG A 64 11.77 -0.27 -10.43
N ARG A 65 12.19 -1.40 -9.87
CA ARG A 65 13.15 -2.32 -10.52
C ARG A 65 12.55 -3.10 -11.68
N LYS A 66 11.32 -3.61 -11.53
CA LYS A 66 10.70 -4.49 -12.54
C LYS A 66 9.90 -3.72 -13.60
N PHE A 67 9.23 -2.63 -13.21
CA PHE A 67 8.29 -1.94 -14.08
C PHE A 67 8.72 -0.52 -14.47
N GLY A 68 9.86 -0.04 -13.94
CA GLY A 68 10.44 1.25 -14.35
C GLY A 68 9.68 2.46 -13.81
N TRP A 69 9.10 2.39 -12.60
CA TRP A 69 8.51 3.57 -11.97
C TRP A 69 9.59 4.59 -11.58
N GLN A 70 9.51 5.82 -12.10
CA GLN A 70 10.55 6.84 -11.89
C GLN A 70 10.14 7.93 -10.90
N ALA A 71 8.88 7.98 -10.46
CA ALA A 71 8.39 8.97 -9.52
C ALA A 71 8.52 8.53 -8.04
N GLY A 72 8.17 9.45 -7.14
CA GLY A 72 8.22 9.25 -5.69
C GLY A 72 7.20 8.24 -5.15
N ALA A 73 7.21 8.07 -3.82
CA ALA A 73 6.24 7.26 -3.09
C ALA A 73 4.94 8.06 -2.87
N ASN A 74 4.07 8.10 -3.87
CA ASN A 74 2.84 8.87 -3.90
C ASN A 74 1.59 7.97 -3.92
N VAL A 75 0.42 8.56 -4.13
CA VAL A 75 -0.86 7.82 -4.22
C VAL A 75 -0.87 6.88 -5.43
N SER A 76 -0.40 7.34 -6.59
CA SER A 76 -0.31 6.58 -7.83
C SER A 76 0.58 5.34 -7.68
N SER A 77 1.76 5.52 -7.09
CA SER A 77 2.70 4.42 -6.87
C SER A 77 2.17 3.42 -5.86
N ALA A 78 1.43 3.89 -4.84
CA ALA A 78 0.81 3.01 -3.87
C ALA A 78 -0.26 2.12 -4.51
N TYR A 79 -1.07 2.68 -5.40
CA TYR A 79 -2.03 1.92 -6.20
C TYR A 79 -1.34 0.83 -7.05
N LEU A 80 -0.25 1.18 -7.74
CA LEU A 80 0.50 0.22 -8.56
C LEU A 80 1.10 -0.93 -7.74
N VAL A 81 1.67 -0.64 -6.55
CA VAL A 81 2.16 -1.69 -5.63
C VAL A 81 1.02 -2.60 -5.18
N GLY A 82 -0.13 -2.01 -4.86
CA GLY A 82 -1.35 -2.76 -4.54
C GLY A 82 -1.78 -3.70 -5.66
N TYR A 83 -1.76 -3.21 -6.90
CA TYR A 83 -2.13 -3.98 -8.07
C TYR A 83 -1.19 -5.17 -8.31
N ILE A 84 0.13 -4.96 -8.15
CA ILE A 84 1.13 -6.05 -8.20
C ILE A 84 0.82 -7.12 -7.15
N LEU A 85 0.56 -6.70 -5.91
CA LEU A 85 0.25 -7.64 -4.84
C LEU A 85 -1.04 -8.42 -5.11
N GLY A 86 -2.08 -7.74 -5.57
CA GLY A 86 -3.36 -8.38 -5.89
C GLY A 86 -3.20 -9.46 -6.95
N LYS A 87 -2.45 -9.18 -8.02
CA LYS A 87 -2.12 -10.19 -9.04
C LYS A 87 -1.36 -11.38 -8.49
N LYS A 88 -0.35 -11.14 -7.65
CA LYS A 88 0.38 -12.22 -6.97
C LYS A 88 -0.57 -13.04 -6.08
N ALA A 89 -1.43 -12.41 -5.31
CA ALA A 89 -2.38 -13.09 -4.44
C ALA A 89 -3.37 -13.97 -5.24
N VAL A 90 -3.87 -13.47 -6.37
CA VAL A 90 -4.73 -14.24 -7.30
C VAL A 90 -3.96 -15.42 -7.89
N LYS A 91 -2.70 -15.23 -8.31
CA LYS A 91 -1.83 -16.30 -8.82
C LYS A 91 -1.60 -17.40 -7.78
N HIS A 92 -1.43 -17.03 -6.52
CA HIS A 92 -1.29 -17.95 -5.39
C HIS A 92 -2.64 -18.50 -4.88
N LYS A 93 -3.77 -18.13 -5.50
CA LYS A 93 -5.13 -18.55 -5.13
C LYS A 93 -5.44 -18.27 -3.66
N LEU A 94 -4.94 -17.14 -3.14
CA LEU A 94 -5.20 -16.74 -1.77
C LEU A 94 -6.68 -16.35 -1.61
N PRO A 95 -7.33 -16.75 -0.50
CA PRO A 95 -8.70 -16.35 -0.23
C PRO A 95 -8.73 -14.91 0.30
N GLU A 96 -9.85 -14.50 0.88
CA GLU A 96 -10.05 -13.13 1.33
C GLU A 96 -9.08 -12.65 2.42
N ALA A 97 -8.80 -11.34 2.40
CA ALA A 97 -7.99 -10.68 3.42
C ALA A 97 -8.67 -9.44 4.02
N ILE A 98 -8.25 -9.09 5.24
CA ILE A 98 -8.67 -7.88 5.96
C ILE A 98 -7.52 -6.88 6.06
N VAL A 99 -7.81 -5.60 5.97
CA VAL A 99 -6.79 -4.54 5.98
C VAL A 99 -6.17 -4.37 7.38
N ASP A 100 -4.85 -4.48 7.49
CA ASP A 100 -4.06 -4.17 8.70
C ASP A 100 -3.23 -2.90 8.49
N LEU A 101 -3.70 -1.79 9.05
CA LEU A 101 -3.06 -0.47 9.02
C LEU A 101 -1.99 -0.28 10.10
N GLY A 102 -1.92 -1.20 11.07
CA GLY A 102 -1.06 -1.08 12.23
C GLY A 102 -1.39 0.15 13.05
N LEU A 103 -0.43 1.06 13.16
CA LEU A 103 -0.57 2.32 13.90
C LEU A 103 -0.92 3.51 12.99
N HIS A 104 -1.09 3.30 11.69
CA HIS A 104 -1.49 4.37 10.80
C HIS A 104 -2.98 4.67 10.96
N PRO A 105 -3.38 5.96 11.02
CA PRO A 105 -4.78 6.33 11.04
C PRO A 105 -5.46 6.00 9.69
N ALA A 106 -6.74 5.65 9.76
CA ALA A 106 -7.57 5.39 8.59
C ALA A 106 -8.02 6.70 7.92
N THR A 107 -7.11 7.35 7.18
CA THR A 107 -7.42 8.60 6.47
C THR A 107 -7.91 8.33 5.04
N LYS A 108 -9.11 8.82 4.70
CA LYS A 108 -9.70 8.72 3.36
C LYS A 108 -8.77 9.24 2.26
N GLY A 109 -8.66 8.52 1.14
CA GLY A 109 -7.86 8.92 -0.01
C GLY A 109 -6.34 8.98 0.20
N GLY A 110 -5.84 8.41 1.31
CA GLY A 110 -4.42 8.28 1.60
C GLY A 110 -3.73 7.18 0.78
N ARG A 111 -2.39 7.15 0.83
CA ARG A 111 -1.56 6.12 0.16
C ARG A 111 -1.97 4.69 0.54
N VAL A 112 -2.38 4.47 1.78
CA VAL A 112 -2.76 3.13 2.24
C VAL A 112 -4.00 2.62 1.52
N PHE A 113 -5.07 3.42 1.47
CA PHE A 113 -6.29 3.01 0.76
C PHE A 113 -6.13 3.01 -0.76
N ALA A 114 -5.20 3.79 -1.31
CA ALA A 114 -4.82 3.65 -2.72
C ALA A 114 -4.22 2.28 -3.02
N ALA A 115 -3.34 1.77 -2.15
CA ALA A 115 -2.78 0.43 -2.29
C ALA A 115 -3.84 -0.66 -2.12
N VAL A 116 -4.74 -0.53 -1.14
CA VAL A 116 -5.86 -1.45 -0.99
C VAL A 116 -6.74 -1.46 -2.24
N LYS A 117 -7.07 -0.29 -2.78
CA LYS A 117 -7.84 -0.15 -4.03
C LYS A 117 -7.14 -0.86 -5.19
N GLY A 118 -5.83 -0.69 -5.34
CA GLY A 118 -5.05 -1.40 -6.35
C GLY A 118 -5.15 -2.93 -6.23
N ALA A 119 -5.11 -3.47 -5.01
CA ALA A 119 -5.25 -4.92 -4.80
C ALA A 119 -6.65 -5.43 -5.14
N VAL A 120 -7.69 -4.67 -4.79
CA VAL A 120 -9.09 -4.99 -5.14
C VAL A 120 -9.30 -4.96 -6.65
N ASP A 121 -8.79 -3.94 -7.33
CA ASP A 121 -8.92 -3.79 -8.80
C ASP A 121 -8.10 -4.84 -9.58
N ALA A 122 -7.12 -5.47 -8.95
CA ALA A 122 -6.39 -6.61 -9.47
C ALA A 122 -7.12 -7.96 -9.25
N GLY A 123 -8.29 -7.95 -8.61
CA GLY A 123 -9.12 -9.14 -8.39
C GLY A 123 -8.92 -9.83 -7.04
N PHE A 124 -8.13 -9.26 -6.11
CA PHE A 124 -7.97 -9.83 -4.78
C PHE A 124 -9.12 -9.41 -3.86
N ASN A 125 -9.78 -10.36 -3.21
CA ASN A 125 -10.91 -10.08 -2.32
C ASN A 125 -10.42 -9.50 -0.99
N VAL A 126 -10.62 -8.19 -0.78
CA VAL A 126 -10.22 -7.49 0.43
C VAL A 126 -11.42 -6.80 1.07
N ALA A 127 -11.67 -7.07 2.34
CA ALA A 127 -12.72 -6.41 3.09
C ALA A 127 -12.34 -4.96 3.42
N CYS A 128 -12.96 -3.99 2.74
CA CYS A 128 -12.80 -2.56 3.01
C CYS A 128 -14.02 -1.76 2.53
N ASN A 129 -14.30 -0.63 3.19
CA ASN A 129 -15.34 0.30 2.75
C ASN A 129 -14.86 1.07 1.48
N PRO A 130 -15.59 1.01 0.35
CA PRO A 130 -15.25 1.75 -0.86
C PRO A 130 -15.13 3.27 -0.68
N ASP A 131 -15.85 3.86 0.29
CA ASP A 131 -15.81 5.30 0.57
C ASP A 131 -14.44 5.81 1.01
N MET A 132 -13.56 4.90 1.47
CA MET A 132 -12.20 5.22 1.89
C MET A 132 -11.24 5.42 0.72
N PHE A 133 -11.62 4.95 -0.47
CA PHE A 133 -10.77 4.99 -1.64
C PHE A 133 -10.56 6.42 -2.17
N PRO A 134 -9.36 6.72 -2.69
CA PRO A 134 -9.13 7.95 -3.43
C PRO A 134 -9.94 7.95 -4.74
N SER A 135 -10.29 9.14 -5.23
CA SER A 135 -10.85 9.31 -6.58
C SER A 135 -9.85 8.85 -7.65
N GLU A 136 -10.36 8.43 -8.82
CA GLU A 136 -9.51 8.01 -9.94
C GLU A 136 -8.53 9.10 -10.36
N GLU A 137 -8.95 10.36 -10.34
CA GLU A 137 -8.11 11.52 -10.65
C GLU A 137 -6.91 11.63 -9.70
N ARG A 138 -7.14 11.32 -8.42
CA ARG A 138 -6.08 11.32 -7.40
C ARG A 138 -5.13 10.14 -7.62
N ILE A 139 -5.65 8.98 -8.01
CA ILE A 139 -4.84 7.79 -8.37
C ILE A 139 -3.96 8.09 -9.58
N LYS A 140 -4.50 8.70 -10.63
CA LYS A 140 -3.75 9.11 -11.84
C LYS A 140 -2.74 10.24 -11.59
N GLY A 141 -2.81 10.89 -10.44
CA GLY A 141 -1.82 11.88 -10.03
C GLY A 141 -2.14 13.32 -10.46
N LYS A 142 -3.36 13.63 -10.92
CA LYS A 142 -3.74 14.99 -11.35
C LYS A 142 -3.46 16.05 -10.28
N HIS A 143 -3.70 15.72 -9.00
CA HIS A 143 -3.40 16.59 -7.86
C HIS A 143 -1.90 16.94 -7.72
N ILE A 144 -1.00 16.04 -8.16
CA ILE A 144 0.45 16.27 -8.14
C ILE A 144 0.82 17.25 -9.25
N VAL A 145 0.19 17.11 -10.42
CA VAL A 145 0.37 18.05 -11.55
C VAL A 145 -0.11 19.44 -11.17
N ALA A 146 -1.30 19.55 -10.57
CA ALA A 146 -1.86 20.81 -10.10
C ALA A 146 -0.92 21.49 -9.08
N HIS A 147 -0.41 20.74 -8.10
CA HIS A 147 0.56 21.24 -7.13
C HIS A 147 1.87 21.67 -7.80
N ALA A 148 2.37 20.91 -8.79
CA ALA A 148 3.59 21.24 -9.50
C ALA A 148 3.50 22.57 -10.25
N ASN A 149 2.34 22.88 -10.82
CA ASN A 149 2.10 24.14 -11.54
C ASN A 149 2.03 25.35 -10.60
N GLN A 150 1.60 25.16 -9.35
CA GLN A 150 1.48 26.23 -8.36
C GLN A 150 2.75 26.44 -7.54
N ALA A 151 3.64 25.45 -7.49
CA ALA A 151 4.80 25.47 -6.61
C ALA A 151 5.86 26.50 -7.07
N PRO A 152 6.36 27.35 -6.16
CA PRO A 152 7.36 28.37 -6.50
C PRO A 152 8.77 27.79 -6.73
N LYS A 153 9.02 26.54 -6.34
CA LYS A 153 10.32 25.85 -6.47
C LYS A 153 10.17 24.56 -7.28
N PRO A 154 11.19 24.15 -8.07
CA PRO A 154 11.17 22.91 -8.82
C PRO A 154 11.30 21.70 -7.88
N THR A 155 10.19 21.33 -7.24
CA THR A 155 10.13 20.28 -6.21
C THR A 155 10.37 18.88 -6.80
N PHE A 156 10.17 18.74 -8.12
CA PHE A 156 10.21 17.46 -8.82
C PHE A 156 11.52 17.19 -9.57
N ALA A 157 12.51 18.09 -9.51
CA ALA A 157 13.77 17.95 -10.24
C ALA A 157 14.58 16.69 -9.89
N LYS A 158 14.32 16.08 -8.72
CA LYS A 158 14.94 14.82 -8.28
C LYS A 158 14.45 13.59 -9.08
N TYR A 159 13.27 13.66 -9.69
CA TYR A 159 12.66 12.54 -10.39
C TYR A 159 12.97 12.60 -11.88
N GLY A 160 13.09 11.43 -12.53
CA GLY A 160 13.41 11.34 -13.95
C GLY A 160 12.27 11.74 -14.90
N ILE A 161 11.13 12.22 -14.38
CA ILE A 161 9.91 12.51 -15.16
C ILE A 161 9.38 13.89 -14.80
N LYS A 162 8.91 14.62 -15.82
CA LYS A 162 8.20 15.89 -15.65
C LYS A 162 6.79 15.66 -15.09
N PRO A 163 6.29 16.51 -14.18
CA PRO A 163 4.95 16.33 -13.60
C PRO A 163 3.82 16.17 -14.64
N ALA A 164 3.88 16.88 -15.77
CA ALA A 164 2.88 16.78 -16.84
C ALA A 164 2.78 15.38 -17.48
N GLU A 165 3.85 14.60 -17.45
CA GLU A 165 3.91 13.25 -18.07
C GLU A 165 3.51 12.15 -17.08
N LEU A 166 3.20 12.48 -15.82
CA LEU A 166 2.94 11.52 -14.76
C LEU A 166 1.76 10.60 -15.06
N GLU A 167 0.67 11.14 -15.63
CA GLU A 167 -0.52 10.36 -15.96
C GLU A 167 -0.23 9.34 -17.07
N ASN A 168 0.50 9.75 -18.10
CA ASN A 168 0.93 8.86 -19.18
C ASN A 168 1.85 7.75 -18.64
N HIS A 169 2.83 8.12 -17.80
CA HIS A 169 3.74 7.14 -17.18
C HIS A 169 2.99 6.15 -16.28
N PHE A 170 2.01 6.63 -15.52
CA PHE A 170 1.16 5.78 -14.69
C PHE A 170 0.40 4.75 -15.54
N ASN A 171 -0.22 5.17 -16.63
CA ASN A 171 -0.96 4.27 -17.52
C ASN A 171 -0.04 3.24 -18.19
N GLN A 172 1.15 3.66 -18.65
CA GLN A 172 2.15 2.77 -19.22
C GLN A 172 2.60 1.69 -18.21
N VAL A 173 2.92 2.10 -16.98
CA VAL A 173 3.34 1.16 -15.93
C VAL A 173 2.20 0.24 -15.52
N LEU A 174 0.97 0.76 -15.42
CA LEU A 174 -0.20 -0.05 -15.11
C LEU A 174 -0.43 -1.15 -16.17
N ASN A 175 -0.27 -0.82 -17.46
CA ASN A 175 -0.39 -1.80 -18.53
C ASN A 175 0.70 -2.88 -18.44
N LYS A 176 1.96 -2.50 -18.18
CA LYS A 176 3.05 -3.47 -17.94
C LYS A 176 2.76 -4.39 -16.77
N VAL A 177 2.19 -3.86 -15.68
CA VAL A 177 1.79 -4.68 -14.52
C VAL A 177 0.59 -5.58 -14.88
N LYS A 178 -0.34 -5.13 -15.72
CA LYS A 178 -1.48 -5.91 -16.21
C LYS A 178 -1.08 -7.05 -17.15
N GLU A 179 0.04 -6.94 -17.83
CA GLU A 179 0.56 -8.00 -18.69
C GLU A 179 1.40 -9.05 -17.92
N ALA A 180 2.01 -8.65 -16.79
CA ALA A 180 2.84 -9.53 -15.95
C ALA A 180 2.06 -10.50 -15.05
#